data_AF-A0A7V9QDC2-F1
#
_entry.id   AF-A0A7V9QDC2-F1
#
_cell.length_a   1.000
_cell.length_b   1.000
_cell.length_c   1.000
_cell.angle_alpha   90.00
_cell.angle_beta   90.00
_cell.angle_gamma   90.00
#
_symmetry.space_group_name_H-M   'P 1'
#
loop_
_entity.id
_entity.type
_entity.pdbx_description
1 polymer ?
#
loop_
_entity_poly.entity_id
_entity_poly.type
_entity_poly.pdbx_seq_one_letter_code
_entity_poly.pdbx_strand_id
1 'polypeptide(L)'
;MSTPRHDVLIILKNGELAEGRSHVRDTTRILQEGSPRLLTVVRPPDLGTLRGGPGIRAVIEGDVPTDLLSSLDEGEALFVRAWEQQPGMKDKARPGEGLSWGAAGFKPPDPPQ
;
A
#
# COMPACT_ATOMS: atom_id res chain seq x y z
N MET A 1 16.52 -4.46 -13.04
CA MET A 1 15.43 -5.43 -12.79
C MET A 1 14.67 -4.92 -11.59
N SER A 2 13.43 -4.45 -11.76
CA SER A 2 12.62 -3.93 -10.64
C SER A 2 12.24 -5.08 -9.71
N THR A 3 12.50 -4.93 -8.41
CA THR A 3 12.10 -5.92 -7.40
C THR A 3 10.58 -6.15 -7.47
N PRO A 4 10.11 -7.41 -7.55
CA PRO A 4 8.69 -7.69 -7.65
C PRO A 4 7.96 -7.18 -6.39
N ARG A 5 6.87 -6.47 -6.62
CA ARG A 5 6.03 -5.93 -5.55
C ARG A 5 5.35 -7.09 -4.80
N HIS A 6 5.45 -7.09 -3.46
CA HIS A 6 4.86 -8.14 -2.62
C HIS A 6 3.43 -7.83 -2.20
N ASP A 7 2.95 -6.63 -2.50
CA ASP A 7 1.62 -6.16 -2.19
C ASP A 7 0.89 -5.65 -3.44
N VAL A 8 -0.44 -5.66 -3.38
CA VAL A 8 -1.33 -5.28 -4.48
C VAL A 8 -2.37 -4.32 -3.95
N LEU A 9 -2.69 -3.28 -4.72
CA LEU A 9 -3.76 -2.35 -4.40
C LEU A 9 -5.10 -2.87 -4.95
N ILE A 10 -6.10 -2.90 -4.10
CA ILE A 10 -7.47 -3.34 -4.42
C ILE A 10 -8.40 -2.17 -4.24
N ILE A 11 -9.25 -1.96 -5.23
CA ILE A 11 -10.36 -1.02 -5.16
C ILE A 11 -11.66 -1.79 -5.27
N LEU A 12 -12.54 -1.56 -4.31
CA LEU A 12 -13.87 -2.14 -4.25
C LEU A 12 -14.90 -1.23 -4.92
N LYS A 13 -16.00 -1.82 -5.38
CA LYS A 13 -17.16 -1.07 -5.86
C LYS A 13 -17.94 -0.50 -4.68
N ASN A 14 -18.35 0.77 -4.75
CA ASN A 14 -19.06 1.46 -3.66
C ASN A 14 -20.36 0.78 -3.20
N GLY A 15 -21.05 0.05 -4.09
CA GLY A 15 -22.29 -0.67 -3.76
C GLY A 15 -22.10 -2.08 -3.21
N GLU A 16 -20.89 -2.65 -3.28
CA GLU A 16 -20.60 -4.06 -2.99
C GLU A 16 -19.43 -4.20 -1.99
N LEU A 17 -19.26 -3.22 -1.09
CA LEU A 17 -18.09 -3.16 -0.20
C LEU A 17 -17.99 -4.36 0.76
N ALA A 18 -19.11 -4.79 1.34
CA ALA A 18 -19.12 -5.91 2.29
C ALA A 18 -18.71 -7.23 1.60
N GLU A 19 -19.30 -7.51 0.44
CA GLU A 19 -19.01 -8.69 -0.37
C GLU A 19 -17.57 -8.68 -0.87
N GLY A 20 -17.12 -7.54 -1.41
CA GLY A 20 -15.74 -7.37 -1.86
C GLY A 20 -14.73 -7.54 -0.72
N ARG A 21 -15.02 -7.02 0.46
CA ARG A 21 -14.15 -7.22 1.64
C ARG A 21 -14.12 -8.66 2.11
N SER A 22 -15.25 -9.36 2.11
CA SER A 22 -15.29 -10.80 2.43
C SER A 22 -14.43 -11.58 1.45
N HIS A 23 -14.65 -11.37 0.13
CA HIS A 23 -13.88 -12.03 -0.92
C HIS A 23 -12.38 -11.79 -0.79
N VAL A 24 -11.97 -10.55 -0.52
CA VAL A 24 -10.55 -10.22 -0.29
C VAL A 24 -9.99 -10.98 0.91
N ARG A 25 -10.71 -11.02 2.03
CA ARG A 25 -10.26 -11.71 3.26
C ARG A 25 -10.18 -13.22 3.08
N ASP A 26 -11.09 -13.79 2.29
CA ASP A 26 -11.11 -15.22 1.98
C ASP A 26 -9.97 -15.60 1.02
N THR A 27 -9.54 -14.67 0.16
CA THR A 27 -8.50 -14.91 -0.85
C THR A 27 -7.09 -14.60 -0.34
N THR A 28 -6.92 -13.53 0.45
CA THR A 28 -5.60 -13.07 0.87
C THR A 28 -5.66 -12.22 2.15
N ARG A 29 -4.49 -11.92 2.71
CA ARG A 29 -4.34 -11.06 3.88
C ARG A 29 -4.35 -9.58 3.48
N ILE A 30 -5.24 -8.81 4.10
CA ILE A 30 -5.22 -7.34 4.06
C ILE A 30 -4.04 -6.83 4.89
N LEU A 31 -3.25 -5.94 4.31
CA LEU A 31 -2.10 -5.28 4.93
C LEU A 31 -2.47 -3.92 5.50
N GLN A 32 -3.12 -3.08 4.68
CA GLN A 32 -3.54 -1.74 5.08
C GLN A 32 -4.89 -1.41 4.46
N GLU A 33 -5.61 -0.50 5.12
CA GLU A 33 -6.88 0.05 4.65
C GLU A 33 -6.72 1.56 4.52
N GLY A 34 -6.86 2.08 3.31
CA GLY A 34 -6.84 3.53 3.06
C GLY A 34 -8.22 4.16 3.20
N SER A 35 -9.27 3.40 2.84
CA SER A 35 -10.68 3.75 3.01
C SER A 35 -11.53 2.46 2.99
N PRO A 36 -12.85 2.51 3.25
CA PRO A 36 -13.71 1.33 3.16
C PRO A 36 -13.62 0.57 1.83
N ARG A 37 -13.28 1.27 0.73
CA ARG A 37 -13.16 0.71 -0.62
C ARG A 37 -11.73 0.53 -1.11
N LEU A 38 -10.71 0.97 -0.36
CA LEU A 38 -9.32 1.00 -0.79
C LEU A 38 -8.44 0.18 0.16
N LEU A 39 -7.88 -0.92 -0.34
CA LEU A 39 -7.14 -1.89 0.47
C LEU A 39 -5.80 -2.19 -0.18
N THR A 40 -4.75 -2.40 0.61
CA THR A 40 -3.54 -3.10 0.15
C THR A 40 -3.54 -4.51 0.72
N VAL A 41 -3.12 -5.47 -0.08
CA VAL A 41 -3.14 -6.90 0.29
C VAL A 41 -1.81 -7.56 -0.04
N VAL A 42 -1.50 -8.66 0.64
CA VAL A 42 -0.41 -9.55 0.23
C VAL A 42 -0.72 -10.07 -1.17
N ARG A 43 0.25 -10.00 -2.09
CA ARG A 43 0.10 -10.52 -3.46
C ARG A 43 -0.13 -12.05 -3.41
N PRO A 44 -1.34 -12.56 -3.75
CA PRO A 44 -1.53 -13.99 -3.88
C PRO A 44 -0.81 -14.52 -5.13
N PRO A 45 -0.55 -15.84 -5.20
CA PRO A 45 0.05 -16.45 -6.38
C PRO A 45 -0.84 -16.35 -7.63
N ASP A 46 -2.17 -16.36 -7.45
CA ASP A 46 -3.14 -16.13 -8.51
C ASP A 46 -3.96 -14.86 -8.24
N LEU A 47 -3.81 -13.86 -9.11
CA LEU A 47 -4.60 -12.63 -9.08
C LEU A 47 -5.92 -12.75 -9.84
N GLY A 48 -6.10 -13.79 -10.67
CA GLY A 48 -7.34 -14.09 -11.36
C GLY A 48 -8.50 -14.27 -10.38
N THR A 49 -8.26 -15.00 -9.29
CA THR A 49 -9.23 -15.17 -8.19
C THR A 49 -9.66 -13.85 -7.57
N LEU A 50 -8.74 -12.90 -7.34
CA LEU A 50 -9.10 -11.55 -6.88
C LEU A 50 -9.87 -10.77 -7.95
N ARG A 51 -9.40 -10.76 -9.20
CA ARG A 51 -10.03 -9.98 -10.29
C ARG A 51 -11.44 -10.41 -10.63
N GLY A 52 -11.73 -11.72 -10.55
CA GLY A 52 -13.04 -12.29 -10.83
C GLY A 52 -14.01 -12.25 -9.64
N GLY A 53 -13.58 -11.70 -8.50
CA GLY A 53 -14.35 -11.70 -7.27
C GLY A 53 -15.52 -10.70 -7.24
N PRO A 54 -16.58 -10.99 -6.46
CA PRO A 54 -17.64 -10.02 -6.20
C PRO A 54 -17.09 -8.75 -5.55
N GLY A 55 -17.68 -7.59 -5.85
CA GLY A 55 -17.30 -6.32 -5.25
C GLY A 55 -15.95 -5.73 -5.67
N ILE A 56 -15.18 -6.39 -6.55
CA ILE A 56 -13.88 -5.91 -7.00
C ILE A 56 -14.05 -4.99 -8.21
N ARG A 57 -13.50 -3.78 -8.11
CA ARG A 57 -13.44 -2.81 -9.22
C ARG A 57 -12.09 -2.86 -9.93
N ALA A 58 -10.99 -2.92 -9.17
CA ALA A 58 -9.64 -2.96 -9.74
C ALA A 58 -8.66 -3.70 -8.82
N VAL A 59 -7.66 -4.32 -9.47
CA VAL A 59 -6.52 -5.02 -8.84
C VAL A 59 -5.25 -4.52 -9.52
N ILE A 60 -4.41 -3.79 -8.79
CA ILE A 60 -3.29 -3.02 -9.35
C ILE A 60 -1.96 -3.48 -8.76
N GLU A 61 -1.02 -3.87 -9.63
CA GLU A 61 0.29 -4.43 -9.27
C GLU A 61 1.44 -3.40 -9.37
N GLY A 62 1.18 -2.23 -9.95
CA GLY A 62 2.19 -1.21 -10.26
C GLY A 62 1.56 0.17 -10.39
N ASP A 63 1.87 0.87 -11.49
CA ASP A 63 1.37 2.23 -11.72
C ASP A 63 -0.16 2.27 -11.76
N VAL A 64 -0.73 3.27 -11.10
CA VAL A 64 -2.16 3.46 -11.02
C VAL A 64 -2.64 4.30 -12.22
N PRO A 65 -3.61 3.81 -13.00
CA PRO A 65 -4.17 4.57 -14.12
C PRO A 65 -4.72 5.94 -13.69
N THR A 66 -4.43 6.98 -14.47
CA THR A 66 -4.79 8.38 -14.14
C THR A 66 -6.29 8.59 -14.03
N ASP A 67 -7.08 7.93 -14.88
CA ASP A 67 -8.55 7.95 -14.84
C ASP A 67 -9.10 7.41 -13.52
N LEU A 68 -8.46 6.38 -12.98
CA LEU A 68 -8.84 5.78 -11.71
C LEU A 68 -8.43 6.69 -10.54
N LEU A 69 -7.24 7.30 -10.57
CA LEU A 69 -6.83 8.33 -9.61
C LEU A 69 -7.79 9.53 -9.58
N SER A 70 -8.27 9.99 -10.74
CA SER A 70 -9.24 11.09 -10.83
C SER A 70 -10.61 10.75 -10.23
N SER A 71 -10.91 9.47 -10.03
CA SER A 71 -12.16 9.03 -9.39
C SER A 71 -12.07 8.90 -7.86
N LEU A 72 -10.88 9.08 -7.29
CA LEU A 72 -10.62 9.02 -5.86
C LEU A 72 -10.87 10.36 -5.19
N ASP A 73 -11.27 10.33 -3.92
CA ASP A 73 -11.20 11.54 -3.11
C ASP A 73 -9.73 11.88 -2.76
N GLU A 74 -9.50 13.05 -2.17
CA GLU A 74 -8.15 13.52 -1.86
C GLU A 74 -7.38 12.58 -0.92
N GLY A 75 -8.05 12.01 0.08
CA GLY A 75 -7.44 11.11 1.05
C GLY A 75 -7.05 9.78 0.42
N GLU A 76 -7.92 9.23 -0.40
CA GLU A 76 -7.67 8.02 -1.17
C GLU A 76 -6.57 8.22 -2.21
N ALA A 77 -6.56 9.35 -2.92
CA ALA A 77 -5.52 9.68 -3.87
C ALA A 77 -4.15 9.81 -3.19
N LEU A 78 -4.10 10.42 -2.00
CA LEU A 78 -2.87 10.51 -1.21
C LEU A 78 -2.37 9.12 -0.77
N PHE A 79 -3.28 8.26 -0.32
CA PHE A 79 -2.94 6.88 0.04
C PHE A 79 -2.35 6.11 -1.15
N VAL A 80 -2.98 6.21 -2.31
CA VAL A 80 -2.50 5.55 -3.54
C VAL A 80 -1.12 6.05 -3.95
N ARG A 81 -0.89 7.37 -3.93
CA ARG A 81 0.42 7.94 -4.25
C ARG A 81 1.51 7.46 -3.27
N ALA A 82 1.20 7.39 -1.99
CA ALA A 82 2.12 6.87 -0.98
C ALA A 82 2.45 5.39 -1.23
N TRP A 83 1.44 4.60 -1.61
CA TRP A 83 1.62 3.22 -2.03
C TRP A 83 2.51 3.14 -3.28
N GLU A 84 2.27 3.90 -4.36
CA GLU A 84 3.13 3.89 -5.56
C GLU A 84 4.61 4.16 -5.25
N GLN A 85 4.90 5.01 -4.26
CA GLN A 85 6.28 5.35 -3.86
C GLN A 85 6.97 4.33 -2.94
N GLN A 86 6.23 3.38 -2.33
CA GLN A 86 6.79 2.43 -1.36
C GLN A 86 7.98 1.58 -1.87
N PRO A 87 8.00 1.07 -3.11
CA PRO A 87 9.14 0.31 -3.61
C PRO A 87 10.46 1.06 -3.51
N GLY A 88 10.47 2.38 -3.72
CA GLY A 88 11.66 3.23 -3.60
C GLY A 88 12.06 3.60 -2.17
N MET A 89 11.22 3.31 -1.17
CA MET A 89 11.54 3.62 0.24
C MET A 89 12.36 2.55 0.94
N LYS A 90 12.34 1.29 0.47
CA LYS A 90 13.11 0.19 1.11
C LYS A 90 14.61 0.36 0.96
N ASP A 91 15.06 0.99 -0.11
CA ASP A 91 16.48 1.25 -0.38
C ASP A 91 16.97 2.58 0.20
N LYS A 92 16.10 3.30 0.94
CA LYS A 92 16.45 4.59 1.52
C LYS A 92 17.37 4.38 2.71
N ALA A 93 18.67 4.58 2.49
CA ALA A 93 19.67 4.61 3.55
C ALA A 93 19.29 5.69 4.58
N ARG A 94 18.93 5.26 5.80
CA ARG A 94 18.65 6.19 6.90
C ARG A 94 19.96 6.48 7.63
N PRO A 95 20.36 7.76 7.77
CA PRO A 95 21.49 8.12 8.61
C PRO A 95 21.30 7.54 10.01
N GLY A 96 22.26 6.72 10.47
CA GLY A 96 22.19 6.08 11.80
C GLY A 96 21.57 4.67 11.83
N GLU A 97 21.07 4.14 10.71
CA GLU A 97 20.54 2.77 10.67
C GLU A 97 21.64 1.73 10.90
N GLY A 98 21.41 0.84 11.87
CA GLY A 98 22.38 -0.20 12.28
C GLY A 98 23.55 0.32 13.12
N LEU A 99 23.62 1.62 13.41
CA LEU A 99 24.63 2.20 14.30
C LEU A 99 24.20 2.11 15.76
N SER A 100 25.18 1.97 16.67
CA SER A 100 24.92 2.07 18.11
C SER A 100 24.60 3.51 18.50
N TRP A 101 23.87 3.68 19.60
CA TRP A 101 23.49 5.00 20.13
C TRP A 101 24.68 5.94 20.42
N GLY A 102 25.90 5.40 20.52
CA GLY A 102 27.14 6.17 20.73
C GLY A 102 27.99 6.36 19.47
N ALA A 103 27.45 6.10 18.28
CA ALA A 103 28.18 6.30 17.03
C ALA A 103 28.61 7.76 16.87
N ALA A 104 29.90 7.96 16.58
CA ALA A 104 30.47 9.29 16.39
C ALA A 104 29.76 10.01 15.22
N GLY A 105 29.57 11.33 15.37
CA GLY A 105 28.94 12.17 14.34
C GLY A 105 27.45 12.47 14.54
N PHE A 106 26.83 11.95 15.61
CA PHE A 106 25.45 12.28 16.00
C PHE A 106 25.46 13.06 17.32
N LYS A 107 24.99 14.31 17.30
CA LYS A 107 24.86 15.14 18.51
C LYS A 107 23.47 14.89 19.13
N PRO A 108 23.36 14.60 20.43
CA PRO A 108 22.06 14.52 21.09
C PRO A 108 21.34 15.88 21.01
N PRO A 109 19.99 15.91 21.02
CA PRO A 109 19.25 17.15 21.11
C PRO A 109 19.62 17.91 22.38
N ASP A 110 19.59 19.24 22.34
CA ASP A 110 19.86 20.06 23.51
C ASP A 110 18.83 19.76 24.62
N PRO A 111 19.24 19.72 25.91
CA PRO A 111 18.32 19.44 27.00
C PRO A 111 17.23 20.52 27.08
N PRO A 112 16.02 20.17 27.57
CA PRO A 112 14.97 21.17 27.80
C PRO A 112 15.46 22.24 28.77
N GLN A 113 15.10 23.50 28.51
CA GLN A 113 15.34 24.64 29.40
C GLN A 113 14.34 24.67 30.55
#